data_AF-A0A564ZSX4-F1
#
_entry.id   AF-A0A564ZSX4-F1
#
_cell.length_a   1.000
_cell.length_b   1.000
_cell.length_c   1.000
_cell.angle_alpha   90.00
_cell.angle_beta   90.00
_cell.angle_gamma   90.00
#
_symmetry.space_group_name_H-M   'P 1'
#
loop_
_entity.id
_entity.type
_entity.pdbx_description
1 polymer ?
#
loop_
_entity_poly.entity_id
_entity_poly.type
_entity_poly.pdbx_seq_one_letter_code
_entity_poly.pdbx_strand_id
1 'polypeptide(L)'
;MTTRDKDFSADNIKKEYKFIDGSNFYKIYNEFNWPCINDIYTDFGASCLPGDSDDWTEFSEVNELLSNLYSNLYRVYYTIAKRGNDYFEKNLEEVKTMGCTYLKYWLYDQITSKKFDESQITKFFDGIYNHIKNHIHSFKVDYCNFSRLSLDEIKSIKKLYAINAIIYTGYNISDACNNNSCNYDYFEEALIEFINSIKKCSSDSSNMGYCNEFNEFLSVCNDENTYSGITIKNDYKGYSTDPIDKISHLLHNPNRSTIAATSIVGSAIGLPSIFYYLYKFTPFGGSLRRGKGKNIVNIDEQAHNSLLYTSDTEQIPFKNREYKVAYHTFNDT
;
A
#
# COMPACT_ATOMS: atom_id res chain seq x y z
N MET A 1 15.97 -2.70 18.99
CA MET A 1 16.89 -3.07 17.89
C MET A 1 16.30 -2.45 16.63
N THR A 2 17.01 -1.55 15.97
CA THR A 2 16.50 -0.87 14.77
C THR A 2 16.56 -1.80 13.58
N THR A 3 15.43 -2.42 13.26
CA THR A 3 15.21 -3.03 11.94
C THR A 3 15.37 -1.95 10.89
N ARG A 4 16.28 -2.18 9.92
CA ARG A 4 16.36 -1.34 8.73
C ARG A 4 15.11 -1.58 7.90
N ASP A 5 14.39 -0.53 7.54
CA ASP A 5 13.25 -0.59 6.62
C ASP A 5 13.63 -1.35 5.35
N LYS A 6 12.71 -2.18 4.86
CA LYS A 6 13.00 -3.05 3.70
C LYS A 6 12.90 -2.25 2.42
N ASP A 7 13.72 -2.59 1.42
CA ASP A 7 13.57 -1.99 0.11
C ASP A 7 12.46 -2.69 -0.67
N PHE A 8 11.31 -2.04 -0.75
CA PHE A 8 10.16 -2.47 -1.55
C PHE A 8 10.32 -2.15 -3.05
N SER A 9 11.53 -1.91 -3.57
CA SER A 9 11.74 -1.71 -5.00
C SER A 9 11.42 -2.96 -5.81
N ALA A 10 10.88 -2.79 -7.02
CA ALA A 10 10.50 -3.88 -7.92
C ALA A 10 11.66 -4.87 -8.14
N ASP A 11 12.87 -4.34 -8.33
CA ASP A 11 14.10 -5.11 -8.48
C ASP A 11 14.55 -5.83 -7.21
N ASN A 12 14.15 -5.38 -6.04
CA ASN A 12 14.47 -6.05 -4.78
C ASN A 12 13.40 -7.08 -4.41
N ILE A 13 12.11 -6.75 -4.52
CA ILE A 13 11.05 -7.76 -4.37
C ILE A 13 11.20 -8.89 -5.39
N LYS A 14 11.71 -8.64 -6.60
CA LYS A 14 12.02 -9.68 -7.59
C LYS A 14 13.10 -10.67 -7.13
N LYS A 15 14.09 -10.23 -6.34
CA LYS A 15 15.16 -11.10 -5.80
C LYS A 15 14.62 -12.03 -4.72
N GLU A 16 13.76 -11.51 -3.85
CA GLU A 16 13.06 -12.27 -2.79
C GLU A 16 11.97 -13.19 -3.38
N TYR A 17 11.20 -12.70 -4.36
CA TYR A 17 10.04 -13.33 -4.98
C TYR A 17 10.28 -13.62 -6.47
N LYS A 18 11.06 -14.66 -6.76
CA LYS A 18 11.55 -14.99 -8.12
C LYS A 18 10.48 -15.15 -9.20
N PHE A 19 9.22 -15.41 -8.83
CA PHE A 19 8.10 -15.47 -9.79
C PHE A 19 7.76 -14.11 -10.43
N ILE A 20 8.16 -13.00 -9.81
CA ILE A 20 7.96 -11.64 -10.34
C ILE A 20 8.71 -11.45 -11.67
N ASP A 21 9.90 -12.02 -11.84
CA ASP A 21 10.74 -11.83 -13.05
C ASP A 21 10.04 -12.28 -14.34
N GLY A 22 9.24 -13.35 -14.26
CA GLY A 22 8.43 -13.86 -15.39
C GLY A 22 7.03 -13.24 -15.52
N SER A 23 6.62 -12.36 -14.59
CA SER A 23 5.26 -11.82 -14.50
C SER A 23 4.96 -10.76 -15.57
N ASN A 24 3.68 -10.46 -15.81
CA ASN A 24 3.28 -9.35 -16.69
C ASN A 24 3.58 -8.00 -16.04
N PHE A 25 3.18 -7.80 -14.77
CA PHE A 25 3.57 -6.66 -13.93
C PHE A 25 5.03 -6.24 -14.14
N TYR A 26 5.99 -7.16 -13.97
CA TYR A 26 7.41 -6.79 -14.05
C TYR A 26 7.88 -6.48 -15.49
N LYS A 27 7.25 -7.07 -16.52
CA LYS A 27 7.49 -6.68 -17.92
C LYS A 27 7.02 -5.25 -18.16
N ILE A 28 5.79 -4.92 -17.76
CA ILE A 28 5.22 -3.57 -17.87
C ILE A 28 6.09 -2.56 -17.09
N TYR A 29 6.47 -2.90 -15.85
CA TYR A 29 7.37 -2.10 -15.03
C TYR A 29 8.71 -1.86 -15.74
N ASN A 30 9.27 -2.89 -16.37
CA ASN A 30 10.58 -2.78 -17.02
C ASN A 30 10.54 -1.95 -18.31
N GLU A 31 9.43 -1.90 -19.04
CA GLU A 31 9.26 -0.97 -20.18
C GLU A 31 9.46 0.50 -19.77
N PHE A 32 9.07 0.87 -18.54
CA PHE A 32 9.28 2.22 -18.01
C PHE A 32 10.76 2.58 -17.77
N ASN A 33 11.66 1.59 -17.73
CA ASN A 33 13.11 1.81 -17.65
C ASN A 33 13.75 2.10 -19.01
N TRP A 34 13.07 1.85 -20.14
CA TRP A 34 13.64 2.14 -21.45
C TRP A 34 13.65 3.66 -21.69
N PRO A 35 14.80 4.27 -22.02
CA PRO A 35 14.89 5.67 -22.38
C PRO A 35 14.17 5.92 -23.70
N CYS A 36 13.72 7.14 -23.95
CA CYS A 36 13.10 7.45 -25.23
C CYS A 36 14.17 7.63 -26.33
N ILE A 37 14.23 6.68 -27.25
CA ILE A 37 15.12 6.68 -28.43
C ILE A 37 14.28 6.25 -29.64
N ASN A 38 14.37 7.01 -30.72
CA ASN A 38 13.56 6.87 -31.94
C ASN A 38 13.69 5.51 -32.65
N ASP A 39 14.71 4.70 -32.30
CA ASP A 39 14.99 3.38 -32.89
C ASP A 39 14.39 2.22 -32.07
N ILE A 40 13.84 2.46 -30.87
CA ILE A 40 13.25 1.42 -30.00
C ILE A 40 11.82 1.08 -30.44
N TYR A 41 11.00 2.10 -30.69
CA TYR A 41 9.59 1.95 -31.05
C TYR A 41 9.33 2.54 -32.45
N THR A 42 8.41 1.96 -33.21
CA THR A 42 8.03 2.44 -34.55
C THR A 42 7.07 3.64 -34.50
N ASP A 43 7.19 4.49 -33.49
CA ASP A 43 6.36 5.67 -33.22
C ASP A 43 6.97 6.97 -33.76
N PHE A 44 8.17 6.91 -34.36
CA PHE A 44 8.97 8.04 -34.83
C PHE A 44 9.32 9.06 -33.73
N GLY A 45 9.47 8.60 -32.48
CA GLY A 45 9.75 9.44 -31.32
C GLY A 45 8.52 10.16 -30.77
N ALA A 46 7.30 9.78 -31.17
CA ALA A 46 6.06 10.41 -30.70
C ALA A 46 5.84 10.26 -29.18
N SER A 47 6.39 9.22 -28.56
CA SER A 47 6.41 9.03 -27.10
C SER A 47 7.47 9.85 -26.37
N CYS A 48 8.41 10.49 -27.06
CA CYS A 48 9.46 11.29 -26.44
C CYS A 48 8.97 12.68 -26.04
N LEU A 49 9.66 13.29 -25.07
CA LEU A 49 9.46 14.70 -24.71
C LEU A 49 9.77 15.61 -25.93
N PRO A 50 8.84 16.48 -26.37
CA PRO A 50 9.11 17.40 -27.47
C PRO A 50 9.88 18.63 -26.97
N GLY A 51 11.20 18.62 -27.15
CA GLY A 51 12.08 19.72 -26.76
C GLY A 51 12.98 19.35 -25.58
N ASP A 52 13.38 20.36 -24.81
CA ASP A 52 14.36 20.23 -23.73
C ASP A 52 13.69 20.31 -22.34
N SER A 53 14.30 19.64 -21.36
CA SER A 53 13.91 19.64 -19.94
C SER A 53 14.93 20.30 -19.02
N ASP A 54 16.15 20.60 -19.48
CA ASP A 54 17.27 20.97 -18.60
C ASP A 54 17.04 22.24 -17.77
N ASP A 55 16.20 23.17 -18.25
CA ASP A 55 15.82 24.41 -17.56
C ASP A 55 14.49 24.32 -16.74
N TRP A 56 13.85 23.14 -16.62
CA TRP A 56 12.54 23.01 -15.93
C TRP A 56 12.64 23.24 -14.41
N THR A 57 13.71 22.75 -13.78
CA THR A 57 14.04 22.97 -12.36
C THR A 57 15.56 23.13 -12.19
N GLU A 58 16.00 23.62 -11.04
CA GLU A 58 17.42 23.73 -10.68
C GLU A 58 18.12 22.37 -10.44
N PHE A 59 17.40 21.25 -10.55
CA PHE A 59 17.90 19.90 -10.31
C PHE A 59 17.84 19.05 -11.59
N SER A 60 18.98 18.81 -12.22
CA SER A 60 19.06 18.01 -13.45
C SER A 60 18.47 16.59 -13.31
N GLU A 61 18.67 15.93 -12.16
CA GLU A 61 18.08 14.61 -11.87
C GLU A 61 16.54 14.63 -11.82
N VAL A 62 15.95 15.75 -11.38
CA VAL A 62 14.49 15.97 -11.36
C VAL A 62 13.98 16.17 -12.78
N ASN A 63 14.71 16.95 -13.59
CA ASN A 63 14.38 17.21 -14.99
C ASN A 63 14.44 15.92 -15.84
N GLU A 64 15.49 15.10 -15.63
CA GLU A 64 15.64 13.76 -16.19
C GLU A 64 14.43 12.86 -15.82
N LEU A 65 14.05 12.83 -14.53
CA LEU A 65 12.92 12.01 -14.08
C LEU A 65 11.57 12.51 -14.63
N LEU A 66 11.39 13.82 -14.80
CA LEU A 66 10.21 14.43 -15.41
C LEU A 66 10.10 14.09 -16.90
N SER A 67 11.21 14.14 -17.65
CA SER A 67 11.27 13.75 -19.07
C SER A 67 10.97 12.26 -19.27
N ASN A 68 11.52 11.40 -18.41
CA ASN A 68 11.20 9.97 -18.38
C ASN A 68 9.72 9.72 -18.00
N LEU A 69 9.17 10.47 -17.02
CA LEU A 69 7.76 10.37 -16.65
C LEU A 69 6.83 10.81 -17.79
N TYR A 70 7.11 11.92 -18.50
CA TYR A 70 6.35 12.33 -19.68
C TYR A 70 6.29 11.19 -20.70
N SER A 71 7.46 10.58 -20.97
CA SER A 71 7.60 9.52 -21.97
C SER A 71 6.87 8.24 -21.56
N ASN A 72 6.86 7.92 -20.26
CA ASN A 72 6.11 6.79 -19.72
C ASN A 72 4.59 7.04 -19.69
N LEU A 73 4.16 8.27 -19.37
CA LEU A 73 2.75 8.67 -19.44
C LEU A 73 2.23 8.60 -20.88
N TYR A 74 2.99 9.05 -21.88
CA TYR A 74 2.59 8.89 -23.28
C TYR A 74 2.30 7.43 -23.61
N ARG A 75 3.24 6.54 -23.30
CA ARG A 75 3.13 5.09 -23.58
C ARG A 75 1.87 4.51 -22.94
N VAL A 76 1.63 4.78 -21.65
CA VAL A 76 0.42 4.34 -20.93
C VAL A 76 -0.85 4.94 -21.52
N TYR A 77 -0.87 6.25 -21.77
CA TYR A 77 -2.03 6.97 -22.31
C TYR A 77 -2.42 6.47 -23.71
N TYR A 78 -1.44 6.13 -24.56
CA TYR A 78 -1.66 5.56 -25.89
C TYR A 78 -2.44 4.24 -25.83
N THR A 79 -2.06 3.38 -24.88
CA THR A 79 -2.66 2.07 -24.62
C THR A 79 -4.04 2.18 -23.97
N ILE A 80 -4.22 3.05 -22.96
CA ILE A 80 -5.54 3.32 -22.36
C ILE A 80 -6.51 3.92 -23.38
N ALA A 81 -6.06 4.86 -24.20
CA ALA A 81 -6.84 5.49 -25.27
C ALA A 81 -7.13 4.56 -26.48
N LYS A 82 -6.72 3.28 -26.41
CA LYS A 82 -6.96 2.25 -27.44
C LYS A 82 -6.44 2.62 -28.84
N ARG A 83 -5.31 3.33 -28.91
CA ARG A 83 -4.68 3.72 -30.19
C ARG A 83 -3.82 2.60 -30.79
N GLY A 84 -3.22 1.79 -29.92
CA GLY A 84 -2.45 0.60 -30.24
C GLY A 84 -1.89 -0.02 -28.95
N ASN A 85 -0.96 -0.96 -29.10
CA ASN A 85 -0.35 -1.73 -28.01
C ASN A 85 1.19 -1.83 -28.12
N ASP A 86 1.75 -0.96 -28.95
CA ASP A 86 3.11 -0.92 -29.49
C ASP A 86 4.20 -0.98 -28.40
N TYR A 87 3.90 -0.43 -27.21
CA TYR A 87 4.83 -0.33 -26.08
C TYR A 87 4.73 -1.47 -25.05
N PHE A 88 3.66 -2.29 -25.08
CA PHE A 88 3.40 -3.29 -24.02
C PHE A 88 2.96 -4.68 -24.54
N GLU A 89 3.08 -4.92 -25.85
CA GLU A 89 2.71 -6.14 -26.56
C GLU A 89 1.37 -6.76 -26.09
N LYS A 90 1.46 -7.88 -25.34
CA LYS A 90 0.38 -8.79 -24.95
C LYS A 90 -0.33 -8.33 -23.68
N ASN A 91 0.19 -7.32 -23.00
CA ASN A 91 -0.30 -6.84 -21.70
C ASN A 91 -1.39 -5.75 -21.82
N LEU A 92 -2.00 -5.59 -22.99
CA LEU A 92 -2.94 -4.51 -23.34
C LEU A 92 -4.06 -4.29 -22.31
N GLU A 93 -4.77 -5.35 -21.88
CA GLU A 93 -5.87 -5.22 -20.91
C GLU A 93 -5.38 -4.99 -19.46
N GLU A 94 -4.18 -5.47 -19.13
CA GLU A 94 -3.54 -5.24 -17.83
C GLU A 94 -3.08 -3.78 -17.70
N VAL A 95 -2.45 -3.22 -18.74
CA VAL A 95 -2.03 -1.81 -18.79
C VAL A 95 -3.23 -0.85 -18.81
N LYS A 96 -4.35 -1.22 -19.45
CA LYS A 96 -5.59 -0.42 -19.40
C LYS A 96 -6.13 -0.25 -17.98
N THR A 97 -5.91 -1.22 -17.10
CA THR A 97 -6.47 -1.26 -15.74
C THR A 97 -5.45 -0.82 -14.68
N MET A 98 -4.19 -1.25 -14.83
CA MET A 98 -3.12 -1.07 -13.83
C MET A 98 -1.98 -0.17 -14.30
N GLY A 99 -2.00 0.34 -15.55
CA GLY A 99 -0.88 1.09 -16.13
C GLY A 99 -0.47 2.32 -15.31
N CYS A 100 -1.44 3.10 -14.81
CA CYS A 100 -1.16 4.21 -13.89
C CYS A 100 -0.59 3.73 -12.55
N THR A 101 -1.10 2.64 -11.99
CA THR A 101 -0.63 2.06 -10.72
C THR A 101 0.82 1.59 -10.82
N TYR A 102 1.16 0.87 -11.89
CA TYR A 102 2.52 0.37 -12.11
C TYR A 102 3.49 1.50 -12.46
N LEU A 103 3.04 2.54 -13.17
CA LEU A 103 3.83 3.75 -13.43
C LEU A 103 4.10 4.56 -12.16
N LYS A 104 3.11 4.71 -11.27
CA LYS A 104 3.31 5.34 -9.95
C LYS A 104 4.30 4.56 -9.09
N TYR A 105 4.21 3.22 -9.10
CA TYR A 105 5.18 2.38 -8.40
C TYR A 105 6.60 2.56 -8.94
N TRP A 106 6.79 2.48 -10.27
CA TRP A 106 8.06 2.78 -10.92
C TRP A 106 8.59 4.17 -10.55
N LEU A 107 7.73 5.19 -10.55
CA LEU A 107 8.11 6.55 -10.22
C LEU A 107 8.60 6.69 -8.77
N TYR A 108 7.89 6.08 -7.82
CA TYR A 108 8.26 6.07 -6.40
C TYR A 108 9.54 5.24 -6.14
N ASP A 109 9.80 4.23 -6.97
CA ASP A 109 11.10 3.53 -7.00
C ASP A 109 12.23 4.41 -7.55
N GLN A 110 12.01 5.20 -8.61
CA GLN A 110 13.03 6.15 -9.09
C GLN A 110 13.36 7.21 -8.04
N ILE A 111 12.34 7.85 -7.43
CA ILE A 111 12.53 8.86 -6.38
C ILE A 111 13.31 8.29 -5.19
N THR A 112 12.94 7.09 -4.71
CA THR A 112 13.60 6.47 -3.55
C THR A 112 14.98 5.89 -3.85
N SER A 113 15.26 5.48 -5.10
CA SER A 113 16.57 4.94 -5.50
C SER A 113 17.58 6.02 -5.89
N LYS A 114 17.15 7.11 -6.55
CA LYS A 114 17.95 8.34 -6.73
C LYS A 114 18.15 9.11 -5.40
N LYS A 115 17.35 8.81 -4.37
CA LYS A 115 17.40 9.37 -3.00
C LYS A 115 17.10 10.88 -2.94
N PHE A 116 16.09 11.31 -3.68
CA PHE A 116 15.68 12.72 -3.65
C PHE A 116 15.33 13.20 -2.24
N ASP A 117 15.72 14.43 -1.91
CA ASP A 117 15.24 15.12 -0.72
C ASP A 117 13.86 15.78 -0.92
N GLU A 118 13.27 16.31 0.15
CA GLU A 118 11.95 16.95 0.11
C GLU A 118 11.89 18.19 -0.81
N SER A 119 13.03 18.85 -1.08
CA SER A 119 13.10 19.98 -2.03
C SER A 119 13.05 19.46 -3.47
N GLN A 120 13.84 18.44 -3.80
CA GLN A 120 13.79 17.75 -5.09
C GLN A 120 12.40 17.15 -5.35
N ILE A 121 11.77 16.56 -4.33
CA ILE A 121 10.40 16.00 -4.42
C ILE A 121 9.36 17.11 -4.62
N THR A 122 9.49 18.23 -3.91
CA THR A 122 8.61 19.40 -4.11
C THR A 122 8.71 19.92 -5.55
N LYS A 123 9.93 20.15 -6.05
CA LYS A 123 10.16 20.62 -7.44
C LYS A 123 9.74 19.59 -8.48
N PHE A 124 9.92 18.30 -8.19
CA PHE A 124 9.44 17.22 -9.05
C PHE A 124 7.91 17.27 -9.18
N PHE A 125 7.16 17.34 -8.07
CA PHE A 125 5.69 17.44 -8.16
C PHE A 125 5.25 18.75 -8.82
N ASP A 126 5.86 19.90 -8.51
CA ASP A 126 5.58 21.17 -9.20
C ASP A 126 5.81 21.04 -10.72
N GLY A 127 6.88 20.35 -11.14
CA GLY A 127 7.19 20.08 -12.54
C GLY A 127 6.14 19.25 -13.27
N ILE A 128 5.50 18.27 -12.61
CA ILE A 128 4.35 17.54 -13.19
C ILE A 128 3.23 18.52 -13.52
N TYR A 129 2.88 19.42 -12.60
CA TYR A 129 1.80 20.40 -12.81
C TYR A 129 2.14 21.46 -13.87
N ASN A 130 3.40 21.88 -13.95
CA ASN A 130 3.84 22.99 -14.81
C ASN A 130 4.23 22.58 -16.23
N HIS A 131 4.66 21.32 -16.45
CA HIS A 131 5.27 20.90 -17.72
C HIS A 131 4.69 19.61 -18.32
N ILE A 132 3.97 18.79 -17.55
CA ILE A 132 3.46 17.49 -18.02
C ILE A 132 1.92 17.47 -18.10
N LYS A 133 1.23 17.95 -17.06
CA LYS A 133 -0.23 17.87 -16.93
C LYS A 133 -0.95 18.68 -18.02
N ASN A 134 -1.83 18.04 -18.80
CA ASN A 134 -2.41 18.55 -20.06
C ASN A 134 -1.41 18.89 -21.20
N HIS A 135 -0.09 18.73 -20.99
CA HIS A 135 0.95 19.05 -21.97
C HIS A 135 1.32 17.88 -22.89
N ILE A 136 0.84 16.66 -22.60
CA ILE A 136 0.95 15.50 -23.51
C ILE A 136 -0.06 15.66 -24.66
N HIS A 137 0.18 16.62 -25.56
CA HIS A 137 -0.77 17.17 -26.55
C HIS A 137 -1.45 16.14 -27.48
N SER A 138 -0.92 14.92 -27.57
CA SER A 138 -1.60 13.80 -28.23
C SER A 138 -2.93 13.41 -27.57
N PHE A 139 -3.16 13.72 -26.29
CA PHE A 139 -4.32 13.27 -25.51
C PHE A 139 -5.16 14.44 -25.01
N LYS A 140 -6.47 14.20 -24.84
CA LYS A 140 -7.45 15.22 -24.38
C LYS A 140 -7.81 15.09 -22.89
N VAL A 141 -7.25 14.09 -22.22
CA VAL A 141 -7.58 13.70 -20.85
C VAL A 141 -6.29 13.16 -20.23
N ASP A 142 -5.96 13.61 -19.02
CA ASP A 142 -4.95 12.98 -18.18
C ASP A 142 -5.56 11.72 -17.54
N TYR A 143 -5.04 10.54 -17.88
CA TYR A 143 -5.53 9.27 -17.33
C TYR A 143 -4.94 8.92 -15.96
N CYS A 144 -3.75 9.44 -15.63
CA CYS A 144 -3.10 9.23 -14.34
C CYS A 144 -3.04 10.55 -13.56
N ASN A 145 -3.59 10.59 -12.35
CA ASN A 145 -3.46 11.74 -11.46
C ASN A 145 -2.20 11.61 -10.60
N PHE A 146 -1.61 12.72 -10.17
CA PHE A 146 -0.50 12.72 -9.22
C PHE A 146 -0.74 13.75 -8.11
N SER A 147 -0.94 13.27 -6.90
CA SER A 147 -1.04 14.08 -5.69
C SER A 147 0.35 14.34 -5.12
N ARG A 148 0.54 15.50 -4.47
CA ARG A 148 1.79 15.81 -3.78
C ARG A 148 1.93 14.92 -2.54
N LEU A 149 3.12 14.39 -2.32
CA LEU A 149 3.50 13.51 -1.20
C LEU A 149 4.85 13.97 -0.62
N SER A 150 5.10 13.71 0.66
CA SER A 150 6.47 13.74 1.21
C SER A 150 7.27 12.47 0.86
N LEU A 151 8.58 12.46 1.13
CA LEU A 151 9.43 11.28 0.94
C LEU A 151 8.93 10.06 1.72
N ASP A 152 8.45 10.25 2.95
CA ASP A 152 7.92 9.16 3.77
C ASP A 152 6.55 8.66 3.27
N GLU A 153 5.71 9.56 2.76
CA GLU A 153 4.44 9.18 2.12
C GLU A 153 4.65 8.41 0.81
N ILE A 154 5.67 8.78 0.03
CA ILE A 154 6.13 8.03 -1.16
C ILE A 154 6.59 6.61 -0.76
N LYS A 155 7.41 6.48 0.29
CA LYS A 155 7.82 5.16 0.81
C LYS A 155 6.61 4.33 1.21
N SER A 156 5.67 4.90 1.95
CA SER A 156 4.45 4.23 2.40
C SER A 156 3.61 3.71 1.23
N ILE A 157 3.24 4.55 0.26
CA ILE A 157 2.44 4.10 -0.90
C ILE A 157 3.20 3.07 -1.75
N LYS A 158 4.53 3.20 -1.89
CA LYS A 158 5.40 2.20 -2.53
C LYS A 158 5.28 0.80 -1.89
N LYS A 159 5.16 0.67 -0.56
CA LYS A 159 4.93 -0.64 0.10
C LYS A 159 3.62 -1.28 -0.36
N LEU A 160 2.58 -0.48 -0.57
CA LEU A 160 1.25 -0.93 -0.96
C LEU A 160 1.20 -1.44 -2.41
N TYR A 161 1.85 -0.73 -3.34
CA TYR A 161 1.96 -1.22 -4.72
C TYR A 161 2.83 -2.48 -4.81
N ALA A 162 3.95 -2.51 -4.08
CA ALA A 162 4.84 -3.66 -4.02
C ALA A 162 4.12 -4.92 -3.51
N ILE A 163 3.36 -4.83 -2.42
CA ILE A 163 2.63 -5.99 -1.89
C ILE A 163 1.48 -6.41 -2.81
N ASN A 164 0.79 -5.46 -3.47
CA ASN A 164 -0.23 -5.80 -4.45
C ASN A 164 0.35 -6.57 -5.64
N ALA A 165 1.53 -6.15 -6.14
CA ALA A 165 2.26 -6.86 -7.19
C ALA A 165 2.72 -8.26 -6.76
N ILE A 166 3.24 -8.43 -5.52
CA ILE A 166 3.61 -9.74 -4.97
C ILE A 166 2.39 -10.67 -4.91
N ILE A 167 1.23 -10.18 -4.44
CA ILE A 167 0.03 -11.03 -4.32
C ILE A 167 -0.59 -11.35 -5.70
N TYR A 168 -0.69 -10.35 -6.60
CA TYR A 168 -1.21 -10.54 -7.95
C TYR A 168 -0.41 -11.60 -8.74
N THR A 169 0.93 -11.49 -8.69
CA THR A 169 1.83 -12.39 -9.43
C THR A 169 2.05 -13.73 -8.73
N GLY A 170 1.81 -13.79 -7.41
CA GLY A 170 1.94 -14.98 -6.58
C GLY A 170 0.76 -15.95 -6.71
N TYR A 171 0.53 -16.47 -7.93
CA TYR A 171 -0.62 -17.32 -8.30
C TYR A 171 -1.00 -18.39 -7.25
N ASN A 172 0.01 -19.04 -6.65
CA ASN A 172 -0.07 -19.67 -5.33
C ASN A 172 1.17 -19.26 -4.51
N ILE A 173 1.06 -18.24 -3.65
CA ILE A 173 2.15 -17.85 -2.72
C ILE A 173 2.62 -19.05 -1.90
N SER A 174 1.73 -19.93 -1.42
CA SER A 174 2.15 -21.15 -0.70
C SER A 174 3.10 -22.00 -1.54
N ASP A 175 2.78 -22.25 -2.81
CA ASP A 175 3.54 -23.15 -3.66
C ASP A 175 4.87 -22.54 -4.11
N ALA A 176 4.87 -21.24 -4.36
CA ALA A 176 6.09 -20.46 -4.63
C ALA A 176 7.02 -20.37 -3.40
N CYS A 177 6.47 -20.44 -2.18
CA CYS A 177 7.18 -20.27 -0.92
C CYS A 177 7.39 -21.58 -0.13
N ASN A 178 7.00 -22.73 -0.67
CA ASN A 178 6.96 -24.04 0.01
C ASN A 178 8.30 -24.54 0.60
N ASN A 179 9.42 -23.87 0.31
CA ASN A 179 10.76 -24.17 0.85
C ASN A 179 11.32 -23.06 1.75
N ASN A 180 10.46 -22.30 2.44
CA ASN A 180 10.83 -21.18 3.34
C ASN A 180 11.65 -20.05 2.67
N SER A 181 11.61 -19.94 1.34
CA SER A 181 12.43 -18.98 0.58
C SER A 181 11.88 -17.56 0.51
N CYS A 182 10.63 -17.36 0.92
CA CYS A 182 9.95 -16.07 0.87
C CYS A 182 10.07 -15.32 2.19
N ASN A 183 10.40 -14.04 2.10
CA ASN A 183 10.60 -13.16 3.24
C ASN A 183 9.26 -12.56 3.71
N TYR A 184 8.54 -13.33 4.55
CA TYR A 184 7.20 -12.96 5.05
C TYR A 184 7.16 -11.60 5.76
N ASP A 185 8.29 -11.11 6.28
CA ASP A 185 8.42 -9.79 6.89
C ASP A 185 8.04 -8.64 5.93
N TYR A 186 8.10 -8.82 4.60
CA TYR A 186 7.57 -7.84 3.63
C TYR A 186 6.03 -7.79 3.65
N PHE A 187 5.36 -8.95 3.80
CA PHE A 187 3.91 -9.02 3.96
C PHE A 187 3.48 -8.38 5.28
N GLU A 188 4.15 -8.69 6.39
CA GLU A 188 3.83 -8.12 7.70
C GLU A 188 3.96 -6.58 7.68
N GLU A 189 5.08 -6.06 7.18
CA GLU A 189 5.31 -4.61 7.13
C GLU A 189 4.34 -3.87 6.20
N ALA A 190 4.01 -4.44 5.04
CA ALA A 190 3.04 -3.83 4.13
C ALA A 190 1.57 -3.96 4.60
N LEU A 191 1.22 -5.01 5.35
CA LEU A 191 -0.09 -5.12 6.01
C LEU A 191 -0.23 -4.12 7.15
N ILE A 192 0.83 -3.91 7.95
CA ILE A 192 0.88 -2.87 8.98
C ILE A 192 0.73 -1.48 8.34
N GLU A 193 1.43 -1.22 7.24
CA GLU A 193 1.29 0.03 6.46
C GLU A 193 -0.17 0.21 6.01
N PHE A 194 -0.76 -0.77 5.32
CA PHE A 194 -2.14 -0.72 4.82
C PHE A 194 -3.18 -0.47 5.93
N ILE A 195 -3.03 -1.12 7.09
CA ILE A 195 -3.85 -0.88 8.28
C ILE A 195 -3.72 0.58 8.76
N ASN A 196 -2.51 1.15 8.72
CA ASN A 196 -2.25 2.52 9.13
C ASN A 196 -2.74 3.54 8.09
N SER A 197 -2.66 3.24 6.79
CA SER A 197 -3.26 4.02 5.70
C SER A 197 -4.77 4.16 5.88
N ILE A 198 -5.48 3.05 6.14
CA ILE A 198 -6.92 3.05 6.45
C ILE A 198 -7.22 3.96 7.65
N LYS A 199 -6.46 3.85 8.74
CA LYS A 199 -6.66 4.69 9.94
C LYS A 199 -6.45 6.17 9.62
N LYS A 200 -5.27 6.53 9.08
CA LYS A 200 -4.88 7.91 8.72
C LYS A 200 -5.97 8.58 7.87
N CYS A 201 -6.41 7.91 6.81
CA CYS A 201 -7.39 8.45 5.87
C CYS A 201 -8.86 8.31 6.31
N SER A 202 -9.14 7.63 7.42
CA SER A 202 -10.47 7.64 8.07
C SER A 202 -10.60 8.73 9.14
N SER A 203 -9.49 9.19 9.72
CA SER A 203 -9.49 10.10 10.88
C SER A 203 -9.20 11.56 10.57
N ASP A 204 -8.51 11.85 9.46
CA ASP A 204 -7.84 13.14 9.25
C ASP A 204 -7.97 13.63 7.80
N SER A 205 -8.41 14.88 7.63
CA SER A 205 -8.59 15.55 6.34
C SER A 205 -7.38 16.39 5.89
N SER A 206 -6.37 16.58 6.76
CA SER A 206 -5.18 17.38 6.44
C SER A 206 -4.23 16.68 5.46
N ASN A 207 -4.14 15.35 5.54
CA ASN A 207 -3.28 14.50 4.71
C ASN A 207 -3.89 14.19 3.32
N MET A 208 -4.50 15.18 2.67
CA MET A 208 -5.28 15.01 1.44
C MET A 208 -4.47 14.38 0.28
N GLY A 209 -3.17 14.72 0.16
CA GLY A 209 -2.30 14.17 -0.90
C GLY A 209 -2.15 12.65 -0.82
N TYR A 210 -1.63 12.16 0.30
CA TYR A 210 -1.51 10.72 0.58
C TYR A 210 -2.84 9.97 0.52
N CYS A 211 -3.91 10.57 1.05
CA CYS A 211 -5.21 9.91 1.05
C CYS A 211 -5.86 9.86 -0.33
N ASN A 212 -5.57 10.79 -1.24
CA ASN A 212 -5.97 10.67 -2.64
C ASN A 212 -5.24 9.50 -3.33
N GLU A 213 -3.92 9.37 -3.16
CA GLU A 213 -3.15 8.25 -3.73
C GLU A 213 -3.56 6.90 -3.14
N PHE A 214 -3.81 6.85 -1.83
CA PHE A 214 -4.31 5.66 -1.16
C PHE A 214 -5.72 5.29 -1.65
N ASN A 215 -6.64 6.25 -1.80
CA ASN A 215 -7.97 5.98 -2.32
C ASN A 215 -7.94 5.54 -3.80
N GLU A 216 -7.04 6.08 -4.63
CA GLU A 216 -6.84 5.60 -6.00
C GLU A 216 -6.32 4.15 -6.01
N PHE A 217 -5.36 3.81 -5.12
CA PHE A 217 -4.92 2.44 -4.91
C PHE A 217 -6.06 1.50 -4.45
N LEU A 218 -6.91 1.92 -3.51
CA LEU A 218 -8.08 1.14 -3.10
C LEU A 218 -9.06 0.93 -4.28
N SER A 219 -9.20 1.91 -5.17
CA SER A 219 -10.11 1.81 -6.33
C SER A 219 -9.69 0.74 -7.35
N VAL A 220 -8.39 0.57 -7.59
CA VAL A 220 -7.90 -0.55 -8.42
C VAL A 220 -7.97 -1.89 -7.68
N CYS A 221 -8.13 -1.90 -6.35
CA CYS A 221 -8.34 -3.13 -5.58
C CYS A 221 -9.81 -3.61 -5.59
N ASN A 222 -10.68 -3.11 -6.47
CA ASN A 222 -12.06 -3.58 -6.64
C ASN A 222 -12.14 -5.09 -7.02
N ASP A 223 -13.21 -5.79 -6.64
CA ASP A 223 -13.32 -7.24 -6.87
C ASP A 223 -13.64 -7.67 -8.32
N GLU A 224 -13.98 -6.70 -9.19
CA GLU A 224 -14.00 -6.89 -10.64
C GLU A 224 -12.60 -6.87 -11.29
N ASN A 225 -11.55 -6.38 -10.59
CA ASN A 225 -10.21 -6.26 -11.16
C ASN A 225 -9.38 -7.54 -11.00
N THR A 226 -9.29 -8.32 -12.07
CA THR A 226 -8.48 -9.56 -12.15
C THR A 226 -6.95 -9.33 -12.14
N TYR A 227 -6.49 -8.07 -12.19
CA TYR A 227 -5.09 -7.65 -12.15
C TYR A 227 -4.63 -7.08 -10.80
N SER A 228 -5.51 -7.09 -9.79
CA SER A 228 -5.16 -6.78 -8.41
C SER A 228 -4.95 -8.05 -7.58
N GLY A 229 -4.01 -8.00 -6.64
CA GLY A 229 -3.80 -9.05 -5.64
C GLY A 229 -4.57 -8.81 -4.33
N ILE A 230 -4.87 -7.55 -4.03
CA ILE A 230 -5.79 -7.15 -2.96
C ILE A 230 -7.17 -6.93 -3.57
N THR A 231 -8.22 -7.41 -2.89
CA THR A 231 -9.60 -7.45 -3.39
C THR A 231 -10.58 -6.95 -2.34
N ILE A 232 -11.12 -5.76 -2.54
CA ILE A 232 -12.00 -5.06 -1.61
C ILE A 232 -13.45 -5.28 -2.02
N LYS A 233 -14.24 -5.90 -1.12
CA LYS A 233 -15.66 -6.18 -1.38
C LYS A 233 -16.56 -5.10 -0.79
N ASN A 234 -17.24 -4.36 -1.65
CA ASN A 234 -18.15 -3.28 -1.27
C ASN A 234 -19.43 -3.76 -0.55
N ASP A 235 -19.76 -5.05 -0.62
CA ASP A 235 -20.98 -5.64 -0.05
C ASP A 235 -21.02 -5.68 1.49
N TYR A 236 -19.96 -5.28 2.20
CA TYR A 236 -19.87 -5.43 3.65
C TYR A 236 -20.74 -4.42 4.44
N LYS A 237 -22.05 -4.67 4.46
CA LYS A 237 -23.04 -4.00 5.34
C LYS A 237 -22.92 -4.41 6.82
N GLY A 238 -21.72 -4.79 7.27
CA GLY A 238 -21.43 -5.21 8.63
C GLY A 238 -21.12 -4.02 9.54
N TYR A 239 -21.88 -3.89 10.62
CA TYR A 239 -21.74 -2.86 11.67
C TYR A 239 -20.47 -3.02 12.55
N SER A 240 -19.39 -3.66 12.08
CA SER A 240 -18.16 -3.77 12.87
C SER A 240 -17.41 -2.43 12.92
N THR A 241 -17.10 -2.02 14.14
CA THR A 241 -16.27 -0.85 14.46
C THR A 241 -14.78 -1.20 14.52
N ASP A 242 -14.40 -2.47 14.43
CA ASP A 242 -13.00 -2.90 14.39
C ASP A 242 -12.44 -2.83 12.95
N PRO A 243 -11.33 -2.10 12.70
CA PRO A 243 -10.65 -2.14 11.40
C PRO A 243 -10.22 -3.54 10.95
N ILE A 244 -9.90 -4.45 11.88
CA ILE A 244 -9.38 -5.80 11.57
C ILE A 244 -10.48 -6.70 10.98
N ASP A 245 -11.71 -6.62 11.50
CA ASP A 245 -12.86 -7.35 10.93
C ASP A 245 -13.09 -6.99 9.46
N LYS A 246 -13.06 -5.69 9.13
CA LYS A 246 -13.19 -5.20 7.75
C LYS A 246 -12.07 -5.71 6.84
N ILE A 247 -10.86 -5.88 7.38
CA ILE A 247 -9.67 -6.29 6.64
C ILE A 247 -9.66 -7.82 6.36
N SER A 248 -10.38 -8.62 7.16
CA SER A 248 -10.45 -10.08 7.01
C SER A 248 -10.92 -10.58 5.64
N HIS A 249 -11.66 -9.74 4.88
CA HIS A 249 -12.19 -10.07 3.55
C HIS A 249 -11.33 -9.56 2.39
N LEU A 250 -10.27 -8.79 2.63
CA LEU A 250 -9.56 -8.03 1.59
C LEU A 250 -8.49 -8.82 0.81
N LEU A 251 -8.20 -10.05 1.24
CA LEU A 251 -7.20 -10.94 0.64
C LEU A 251 -7.91 -12.10 -0.07
N HIS A 252 -8.39 -11.84 -1.29
CA HIS A 252 -8.99 -12.85 -2.16
C HIS A 252 -8.13 -13.04 -3.41
N ASN A 253 -7.92 -14.30 -3.83
CA ASN A 253 -7.34 -14.64 -5.12
C ASN A 253 -8.47 -15.23 -5.98
N PRO A 254 -9.07 -14.46 -6.92
CA PRO A 254 -10.18 -14.94 -7.74
C PRO A 254 -9.75 -15.88 -8.87
N ASN A 255 -8.46 -15.99 -9.18
CA ASN A 255 -7.98 -16.66 -10.39
C ASN A 255 -7.82 -18.19 -10.23
N ARG A 256 -8.91 -18.91 -9.94
CA ARG A 256 -8.98 -20.36 -10.20
C ARG A 256 -10.20 -20.74 -11.02
N SER A 257 -9.95 -21.29 -12.20
CA SER A 257 -10.95 -21.96 -13.03
C SER A 257 -11.45 -23.23 -12.31
N THR A 258 -12.62 -23.14 -11.69
CA THR A 258 -13.29 -24.25 -10.99
C THR A 258 -13.86 -25.25 -12.00
N ILE A 259 -12.99 -26.08 -12.58
CA ILE A 259 -13.40 -27.18 -13.45
C ILE A 259 -14.06 -28.27 -12.59
N ALA A 260 -15.39 -28.22 -12.58
CA ALA A 260 -16.36 -29.29 -12.35
C ALA A 260 -16.08 -30.34 -11.24
N ALA A 261 -16.88 -30.26 -10.17
CA ALA A 261 -17.41 -31.45 -9.50
C ALA A 261 -18.90 -31.23 -9.21
N THR A 262 -19.71 -32.28 -9.38
CA THR A 262 -21.17 -32.22 -9.17
C THR A 262 -21.55 -32.11 -7.70
N SER A 263 -22.74 -31.59 -7.45
CA SER A 263 -23.41 -31.58 -6.14
C SER A 263 -23.37 -32.92 -5.41
N ILE A 264 -23.05 -32.89 -4.11
CA ILE A 264 -23.63 -33.74 -3.06
C ILE A 264 -23.60 -32.95 -1.74
N VAL A 265 -24.59 -33.21 -0.89
CA VAL A 265 -24.77 -32.56 0.43
C VAL A 265 -23.62 -32.92 1.37
N GLY A 266 -23.01 -31.94 2.06
CA GLY A 266 -22.09 -32.23 3.15
C GLY A 266 -21.37 -31.02 3.77
N SER A 267 -21.61 -30.83 5.08
CA SER A 267 -20.69 -30.23 6.07
C SER A 267 -20.13 -28.82 5.87
N ALA A 268 -20.42 -27.95 6.84
CA ALA A 268 -19.62 -26.75 7.07
C ALA A 268 -18.23 -27.11 7.64
N ILE A 269 -17.17 -26.55 7.04
CA ILE A 269 -15.85 -26.18 7.60
C ILE A 269 -15.08 -25.54 6.43
N GLY A 270 -14.69 -24.26 6.55
CA GLY A 270 -14.11 -23.52 5.41
C GLY A 270 -13.30 -22.25 5.74
N LEU A 271 -13.20 -21.87 7.02
CA LEU A 271 -12.36 -20.78 7.52
C LEU A 271 -11.73 -21.26 8.83
N PRO A 272 -10.42 -21.59 8.84
CA PRO A 272 -9.52 -20.84 9.73
C PRO A 272 -8.07 -20.68 9.22
N SER A 273 -7.72 -21.18 8.03
CA SER A 273 -6.32 -21.46 7.65
C SER A 273 -5.36 -20.27 7.79
N ILE A 274 -5.72 -19.09 7.26
CA ILE A 274 -4.85 -17.88 7.31
C ILE A 274 -4.67 -17.41 8.76
N PHE A 275 -5.75 -17.36 9.56
CA PHE A 275 -5.69 -16.99 10.96
C PHE A 275 -4.89 -17.99 11.81
N TYR A 276 -4.91 -19.28 11.49
CA TYR A 276 -4.06 -20.27 12.14
C TYR A 276 -2.56 -19.98 11.91
N TYR A 277 -2.17 -19.55 10.70
CA TYR A 277 -0.78 -19.15 10.43
C TYR A 277 -0.39 -17.86 11.16
N LEU A 278 -1.22 -16.81 11.13
CA LEU A 278 -0.97 -15.56 11.87
C LEU A 278 -0.88 -15.80 13.39
N TYR A 279 -1.76 -16.64 13.94
CA TYR A 279 -1.73 -17.04 15.36
C TYR A 279 -0.48 -17.87 15.73
N LYS A 280 -0.01 -18.73 14.82
CA LYS A 280 1.14 -19.62 15.06
C LYS A 280 2.49 -18.91 15.00
N PHE A 281 2.58 -17.79 14.26
CA PHE A 281 3.86 -17.11 13.99
C PHE A 281 3.96 -15.68 14.55
N THR A 282 2.91 -15.12 15.15
CA THR A 282 3.05 -13.87 15.95
C THR A 282 3.73 -14.15 17.30
N PRO A 283 4.66 -13.27 17.76
CA PRO A 283 5.50 -13.54 18.93
C PRO A 283 4.76 -13.51 20.30
N PHE A 284 3.47 -13.19 20.32
CA PHE A 284 2.68 -13.10 21.55
C PHE A 284 2.47 -14.46 22.26
N GLY A 285 2.61 -15.59 21.54
CA GLY A 285 2.51 -16.93 22.14
C GLY A 285 3.55 -17.23 23.23
N GLY A 286 4.68 -16.51 23.26
CA GLY A 286 5.75 -16.72 24.24
C GLY A 286 5.46 -16.15 25.63
N SER A 287 4.65 -15.08 25.74
CA SER A 287 4.46 -14.34 26.99
C SER A 287 3.49 -15.05 27.97
N LEU A 288 2.46 -15.71 27.44
CA LEU A 288 1.34 -16.28 28.21
C LEU A 288 1.57 -17.71 28.74
N ARG A 289 2.81 -18.23 28.72
CA ARG A 289 3.10 -19.61 29.14
C ARG A 289 4.28 -19.79 30.10
N ARG A 290 4.54 -18.81 30.97
CA ARG A 290 5.52 -18.95 32.07
C ARG A 290 5.01 -18.57 33.46
N GLY A 291 3.87 -19.14 33.85
CA GLY A 291 3.34 -19.10 35.23
C GLY A 291 2.80 -20.45 35.69
N LYS A 292 3.62 -21.28 36.35
CA LYS A 292 3.12 -22.45 37.09
C LYS A 292 2.45 -21.93 38.38
N GLY A 293 1.13 -22.09 38.48
CA GLY A 293 0.35 -21.49 39.56
C GLY A 293 0.53 -22.14 40.93
N LYS A 294 0.16 -21.38 41.97
CA LYS A 294 -0.23 -21.86 43.31
C LYS A 294 -1.39 -21.03 43.83
N ASN A 295 -2.57 -21.65 43.86
CA ASN A 295 -3.74 -21.57 44.76
C ASN A 295 -4.03 -20.33 45.66
N ILE A 296 -5.33 -20.21 45.99
CA ILE A 296 -5.98 -19.39 47.06
C ILE A 296 -6.15 -17.90 46.71
N VAL A 297 -7.35 -17.30 46.75
CA VAL A 297 -8.73 -17.85 46.85
C VAL A 297 -9.77 -16.81 46.33
N ASN A 298 -11.07 -17.17 46.29
CA ASN A 298 -12.20 -16.30 45.93
C ASN A 298 -12.37 -15.07 46.85
N ILE A 299 -13.12 -14.06 46.37
CA ILE A 299 -14.43 -13.71 46.95
C ILE A 299 -15.29 -12.91 45.95
N ASP A 300 -16.59 -13.17 46.04
CA ASP A 300 -17.77 -12.49 45.48
C ASP A 300 -17.82 -10.97 45.74
N GLU A 301 -18.69 -10.13 45.13
CA GLU A 301 -19.74 -10.25 44.10
C GLU A 301 -20.06 -8.81 43.61
N GLN A 302 -21.06 -8.67 42.73
CA GLN A 302 -21.94 -7.49 42.59
C GLN A 302 -21.44 -6.37 41.65
N ALA A 303 -22.05 -6.33 40.47
CA ALA A 303 -21.98 -5.19 39.56
C ALA A 303 -22.88 -4.04 40.05
N HIS A 304 -22.67 -2.83 39.53
CA HIS A 304 -23.78 -2.00 39.07
C HIS A 304 -23.36 -0.91 38.06
N ASN A 305 -24.17 -0.82 37.00
CA ASN A 305 -24.69 0.41 36.37
C ASN A 305 -23.73 1.46 35.78
N SER A 306 -23.42 1.25 34.50
CA SER A 306 -24.02 1.99 33.37
C SER A 306 -23.92 3.54 33.25
N LEU A 307 -23.42 3.93 32.07
CA LEU A 307 -23.85 5.05 31.21
C LEU A 307 -23.33 6.49 31.43
N LEU A 308 -22.84 7.03 30.30
CA LEU A 308 -22.98 8.40 29.79
C LEU A 308 -22.52 9.57 30.68
N TYR A 309 -21.36 10.13 30.32
CA TYR A 309 -21.01 11.51 30.61
C TYR A 309 -21.30 12.37 29.37
N THR A 310 -22.22 13.33 29.48
CA THR A 310 -22.49 14.34 28.44
C THR A 310 -22.07 15.72 28.92
N SER A 311 -21.18 16.34 28.14
CA SER A 311 -21.10 17.79 27.84
C SER A 311 -21.34 18.83 28.96
N ASP A 312 -20.30 19.66 29.10
CA ASP A 312 -20.34 21.12 29.30
C ASP A 312 -20.10 21.73 30.69
N THR A 313 -19.79 23.02 30.65
CA THR A 313 -18.87 23.74 31.54
C THR A 313 -19.55 24.81 32.38
N GLU A 314 -19.05 25.06 33.60
CA GLU A 314 -18.90 26.42 34.16
C GLU A 314 -18.01 26.47 35.42
N GLN A 315 -17.78 27.67 35.98
CA GLN A 315 -16.95 27.96 37.16
C GLN A 315 -17.70 28.96 38.07
N ILE A 316 -17.33 29.34 39.30
CA ILE A 316 -16.12 29.28 40.17
C ILE A 316 -16.63 29.29 41.65
N PRO A 317 -15.83 29.42 42.75
CA PRO A 317 -14.39 29.23 43.01
C PRO A 317 -14.12 28.31 44.25
N PHE A 318 -12.86 28.28 44.70
CA PHE A 318 -12.32 27.60 45.90
C PHE A 318 -13.15 27.71 47.20
N LYS A 319 -13.11 26.62 48.00
CA LYS A 319 -13.10 26.65 49.47
C LYS A 319 -12.01 25.74 50.02
N ASN A 320 -11.11 26.27 50.84
CA ASN A 320 -10.05 25.51 51.49
C ASN A 320 -10.61 24.48 52.48
N ARG A 321 -9.97 23.31 52.55
CA ARG A 321 -10.03 22.37 53.69
C ARG A 321 -8.62 21.87 53.98
N GLU A 322 -8.35 21.58 55.25
CA GLU A 322 -7.01 21.26 55.75
C GLU A 322 -6.56 19.85 55.36
N TYR A 323 -5.31 19.70 54.92
CA TYR A 323 -4.66 18.40 54.73
C TYR A 323 -3.74 18.11 55.92
N LYS A 324 -4.07 17.09 56.73
CA LYS A 324 -3.17 16.59 57.77
C LYS A 324 -2.30 15.48 57.18
N VAL A 325 -1.07 15.84 56.81
CA VAL A 325 -0.06 14.88 56.35
C VAL A 325 0.63 14.24 57.55
N ALA A 326 0.63 12.91 57.61
CA ALA A 326 1.45 12.13 58.53
C ALA A 326 2.61 11.50 57.75
N TYR A 327 3.83 11.65 58.27
CA TYR A 327 5.03 11.07 57.67
C TYR A 327 5.44 9.80 58.44
N HIS A 328 5.71 8.71 57.72
CA HIS A 328 6.37 7.53 58.28
C HIS A 328 7.82 7.53 57.84
N THR A 329 8.74 7.73 58.79
CA THR A 329 10.17 7.55 58.59
C THR A 329 10.52 6.07 58.60
N PHE A 330 11.13 5.58 57.52
CA PHE A 330 11.80 4.28 57.51
C PHE A 330 13.17 4.41 58.19
N ASN A 331 13.52 3.42 59.02
CA ASN A 331 14.90 3.15 59.43
C ASN A 331 15.36 1.91 58.67
N ASP A 332 16.44 2.03 57.90
CA ASP A 332 17.14 0.88 57.35
C ASP A 332 18.11 0.29 58.41
N THR A 333 18.40 -1.02 58.30
CA THR A 333 19.33 -1.78 59.16
C THR A 333 20.29 -2.60 58.32
#